data_AF-A0A919NNM0-F1
#
_entry.id   AF-A0A919NNM0-F1
#
_cell.length_a   1.000
_cell.length_b   1.000
_cell.length_c   1.000
_cell.angle_alpha   90.00
_cell.angle_beta   90.00
_cell.angle_gamma   90.00
#
_symmetry.space_group_name_H-M   'P 1'
#
loop_
_entity.id
_entity.type
_entity.pdbx_description
1 polymer ?
#
loop_
_entity_poly.entity_id
_entity_poly.type
_entity_poly.pdbx_seq_one_letter_code
_entity_poly.pdbx_strand_id
1 'polypeptide(L)'
;MLEWEAMILRVMGLLAAAVVGVAVPGVAVAADDGPQQVCEVGDKRLTELSGLAATGTGYVVVDDSSDQASHRKIFYLTKKCKVDRTVSYPSRPRDTEDLGIAADGTLWVADIGDNNGNRATIALWRLAPGAKEPQLYRLTYPDGAHDAEALLLTRAGTPILVTKSIASASVYVPDGELKAGKTTTLRQAGSVTVPVTGTSNPFGLPGRLVITGGAVSPDGRHAVLRTYADAFEFEVSGDDVVGAITKGTPTQIALPDEPQGESIAYTVDGTALLTVSEEKDGKDAVILRYPLADRAPVTIPPTSAAPSATTSSAAPAAAQKVAAAEDGLPTGLIVTGGVLVLAAAILGGLLLRRRG
;
A
#
# COMPACT_ATOMS: atom_id res chain seq x y z
N MET A 1 -20.34 -55.32 -39.73
CA MET A 1 -19.06 -54.59 -39.73
C MET A 1 -18.93 -54.00 -38.34
N LEU A 2 -18.44 -54.82 -37.41
CA LEU A 2 -17.00 -54.99 -37.13
C LEU A 2 -16.57 -53.83 -36.22
N GLU A 3 -16.72 -53.99 -34.91
CA GLU A 3 -15.72 -54.60 -34.01
C GLU A 3 -14.62 -53.58 -33.69
N TRP A 4 -14.81 -52.83 -32.60
CA TRP A 4 -13.78 -51.99 -31.97
C TRP A 4 -13.94 -51.89 -30.44
N GLU A 5 -15.08 -52.27 -29.85
CA GLU A 5 -15.36 -52.03 -28.41
C GLU A 5 -14.97 -53.15 -27.44
N ALA A 6 -14.17 -54.15 -27.82
CA ALA A 6 -13.93 -55.31 -26.95
C ALA A 6 -12.51 -55.88 -27.03
N MET A 7 -11.48 -55.08 -26.77
CA MET A 7 -10.19 -55.66 -26.37
C MET A 7 -9.36 -54.61 -25.62
N ILE A 8 -8.63 -55.04 -24.59
CA ILE A 8 -7.80 -54.23 -23.67
C ILE A 8 -8.56 -53.74 -22.42
N LEU A 9 -9.44 -54.59 -21.91
CA LEU A 9 -9.56 -54.77 -20.47
C LEU A 9 -9.08 -56.19 -20.14
N ARG A 10 -8.06 -56.25 -19.28
CA ARG A 10 -7.55 -57.42 -18.53
C ARG A 10 -6.50 -58.31 -19.20
N VAL A 11 -5.23 -57.90 -19.07
CA VAL A 11 -4.13 -58.82 -18.74
C VAL A 11 -3.12 -58.06 -17.87
N MET A 12 -3.06 -58.42 -16.58
CA MET A 12 -1.89 -58.34 -15.68
C MET A 12 -1.41 -56.92 -15.29
N GLY A 13 -1.21 -56.53 -14.04
CA GLY A 13 -1.01 -57.27 -12.81
C GLY A 13 -0.21 -56.33 -11.91
N LEU A 14 -0.69 -56.15 -10.67
CA LEU A 14 0.07 -55.74 -9.47
C LEU A 14 1.33 -54.89 -9.70
N LEU A 15 1.21 -53.57 -9.52
CA LEU A 15 2.27 -52.73 -8.94
C LEU A 15 1.58 -51.48 -8.35
N ALA A 16 0.88 -51.68 -7.23
CA ALA A 16 0.58 -50.59 -6.31
C ALA A 16 1.90 -50.21 -5.63
N ALA A 17 2.64 -49.28 -6.24
CA ALA A 17 3.76 -48.65 -5.58
C ALA A 17 3.21 -47.76 -4.47
N ALA A 18 3.29 -48.25 -3.24
CA ALA A 18 3.10 -47.47 -2.04
C ALA A 18 4.16 -46.35 -2.01
N VAL A 19 3.80 -45.17 -2.51
CA VAL A 19 4.49 -43.94 -2.11
C VAL A 19 4.04 -43.66 -0.68
N VAL A 20 4.76 -44.23 0.28
CA VAL A 20 4.70 -43.75 1.66
C VAL A 20 5.35 -42.38 1.64
N GLY A 21 4.53 -41.36 1.37
CA GLY A 21 4.89 -39.99 1.70
C GLY A 21 5.12 -39.95 3.20
N VAL A 22 6.38 -39.82 3.62
CA VAL A 22 6.69 -39.41 4.98
C VAL A 22 6.17 -37.99 5.09
N ALA A 23 4.91 -37.85 5.53
CA ALA A 23 4.41 -36.59 6.03
C ALA A 23 5.26 -36.28 7.26
N VAL A 24 6.26 -35.43 7.08
CA VAL A 24 6.85 -34.74 8.21
C VAL A 24 5.71 -33.87 8.75
N PRO A 25 5.19 -34.12 9.97
CA PRO A 25 4.24 -33.20 10.55
C PRO A 25 4.98 -31.88 10.70
N GLY A 26 4.66 -30.91 9.85
CA GLY A 26 4.97 -29.53 10.12
C GLY A 26 4.34 -29.25 11.48
N VAL A 27 5.18 -28.97 12.48
CA VAL A 27 4.69 -28.49 13.76
C VAL A 27 4.04 -27.16 13.44
N ALA A 28 2.71 -27.17 13.34
CA ALA A 28 1.93 -25.94 13.36
C ALA A 28 2.20 -25.34 14.73
N VAL A 29 3.11 -24.36 14.78
CA VAL A 29 3.19 -23.46 15.91
C VAL A 29 1.91 -22.64 15.81
N ALA A 30 0.95 -22.92 16.69
CA ALA A 30 -0.20 -22.05 16.85
C ALA A 30 0.33 -20.66 17.20
N ALA A 31 0.09 -19.68 16.33
CA ALA A 31 0.26 -18.29 16.73
C ALA A 31 -0.82 -17.97 17.77
N ASP A 32 -0.34 -17.52 18.93
CA ASP A 32 -1.08 -16.99 20.08
C ASP A 32 -2.24 -16.08 19.66
N ASP A 33 -3.38 -16.21 20.36
CA ASP A 33 -4.59 -15.37 20.36
C ASP A 33 -4.79 -14.53 19.08
N GLY A 34 -5.74 -14.92 18.22
CA GLY A 34 -6.13 -14.18 17.01
C GLY A 34 -6.42 -12.68 17.22
N PRO A 35 -6.78 -11.92 16.17
CA PRO A 35 -6.82 -10.46 16.23
C PRO A 35 -7.54 -9.91 17.45
N GLN A 36 -6.88 -8.97 18.13
CA GLN A 36 -7.40 -8.34 19.34
C GLN A 36 -8.08 -7.03 18.95
N GLN A 37 -9.36 -6.89 19.26
CA GLN A 37 -10.05 -5.61 19.13
C GLN A 37 -9.46 -4.59 20.12
N VAL A 38 -9.01 -3.45 19.60
CA VAL A 38 -8.42 -2.37 20.39
C VAL A 38 -9.47 -1.36 20.80
N CYS A 39 -10.17 -0.78 19.82
CA CYS A 39 -11.25 0.18 20.03
C CYS A 39 -12.10 0.37 18.77
N GLU A 40 -13.28 0.97 18.96
CA GLU A 40 -14.21 1.34 17.90
C GLU A 40 -14.10 2.83 17.58
N VAL A 41 -14.06 3.16 16.29
CA VAL A 41 -14.03 4.53 15.78
C VAL A 41 -15.47 5.00 15.55
N GLY A 42 -16.06 5.63 16.58
CA GLY A 42 -17.46 6.07 16.52
C GLY A 42 -17.71 7.47 15.95
N ASP A 43 -16.69 8.13 15.38
CA ASP A 43 -16.86 9.46 14.77
C ASP A 43 -17.39 9.31 13.34
N LYS A 44 -18.61 9.80 13.11
CA LYS A 44 -19.35 9.63 11.83
C LYS A 44 -18.75 10.36 10.62
N ARG A 45 -17.59 11.01 10.81
CA ARG A 45 -16.78 11.57 9.72
C ARG A 45 -15.74 10.59 9.17
N LEU A 46 -15.59 9.43 9.79
CA LEU A 46 -14.57 8.42 9.49
C LEU A 46 -15.27 7.14 9.02
N THR A 47 -15.84 7.19 7.82
CA THR A 47 -16.69 6.12 7.27
C THR A 47 -15.98 5.22 6.28
N GLU A 48 -14.96 5.74 5.61
CA GLU A 48 -14.20 5.14 4.51
C GLU A 48 -12.70 5.21 4.88
N LEU A 49 -12.34 4.67 6.05
CA LEU A 49 -10.98 4.73 6.59
C LEU A 49 -10.01 3.93 5.71
N SER A 50 -9.01 4.62 5.16
CA SER A 50 -8.04 4.07 4.21
C SER A 50 -6.61 4.09 4.75
N GLY A 51 -6.21 5.12 5.51
CA GLY A 51 -4.88 5.22 6.12
C GLY A 51 -4.85 5.16 7.65
N LEU A 52 -3.80 4.52 8.22
CA LEU A 52 -3.57 4.39 9.67
C LEU A 52 -2.09 4.51 10.03
N ALA A 53 -1.77 5.22 11.11
CA ALA A 53 -0.46 5.14 11.78
C ALA A 53 -0.61 5.22 13.30
N ALA A 54 0.23 4.48 14.03
CA ALA A 54 0.30 4.57 15.48
C ALA A 54 1.15 5.76 15.94
N THR A 55 0.76 6.38 17.05
CA THR A 55 1.52 7.43 17.74
C THR A 55 1.64 7.10 19.22
N GLY A 56 2.53 7.77 19.95
CA GLY A 56 2.67 7.56 21.39
C GLY A 56 1.37 7.79 22.19
N THR A 57 0.49 8.65 21.68
CA THR A 57 -0.76 9.07 22.33
C THR A 57 -2.04 8.44 21.74
N GLY A 58 -1.92 7.67 20.66
CA GLY A 58 -3.07 7.06 19.98
C GLY A 58 -2.76 6.78 18.51
N TYR A 59 -3.57 7.32 17.60
CA TYR A 59 -3.50 7.00 16.17
C TYR A 59 -3.66 8.25 15.31
N VAL A 60 -3.17 8.18 14.07
CA VAL A 60 -3.53 9.12 13.00
C VAL A 60 -4.24 8.32 11.92
N VAL A 61 -5.36 8.85 11.44
CA VAL A 61 -6.14 8.23 10.38
C VAL A 61 -6.60 9.26 9.35
N VAL A 62 -6.91 8.79 8.15
CA VAL A 62 -7.58 9.54 7.08
C VAL A 62 -8.72 8.70 6.51
N ASP A 63 -9.78 9.39 6.12
CA ASP A 63 -10.81 8.85 5.23
C ASP A 63 -10.26 8.93 3.79
N ASP A 64 -10.75 8.09 2.89
CA ASP A 64 -10.54 8.23 1.46
C ASP A 64 -11.40 9.38 0.85
N SER A 65 -12.05 9.19 -0.29
CA SER A 65 -12.62 10.26 -1.09
C SER A 65 -14.02 10.63 -0.65
N SER A 66 -14.09 11.58 0.28
CA SER A 66 -15.38 12.16 0.65
C SER A 66 -15.68 13.47 -0.11
N ASP A 67 -16.94 13.68 -0.49
CA ASP A 67 -17.43 14.99 -0.94
C ASP A 67 -17.68 15.99 0.19
N GLN A 68 -17.71 15.53 1.44
CA GLN A 68 -17.89 16.37 2.61
C GLN A 68 -16.55 16.92 3.12
N ALA A 69 -16.43 18.24 3.20
CA ALA A 69 -15.18 18.89 3.66
C ALA A 69 -14.81 18.55 5.12
N SER A 70 -15.80 18.17 5.93
CA SER A 70 -15.60 17.73 7.31
C SER A 70 -14.90 16.37 7.43
N HIS A 71 -15.00 15.52 6.41
CA HIS A 71 -14.40 14.19 6.33
C HIS A 71 -12.98 14.24 5.75
N ARG A 72 -12.71 15.18 4.83
CA ARG A 72 -11.38 15.37 4.22
C ARG A 72 -10.39 16.07 5.15
N LYS A 73 -9.98 15.39 6.22
CA LYS A 73 -9.01 15.89 7.20
C LYS A 73 -8.05 14.78 7.62
N ILE A 74 -6.96 15.17 8.27
CA ILE A 74 -6.12 14.26 9.03
C ILE A 74 -6.68 14.23 10.46
N PHE A 75 -7.05 13.05 10.95
CA PHE A 75 -7.65 12.89 12.27
C PHE A 75 -6.65 12.24 13.21
N TYR A 76 -6.50 12.84 14.39
CA TYR A 76 -5.72 12.28 15.48
C TYR A 76 -6.70 11.68 16.47
N LEU A 77 -6.57 10.39 16.69
CA LEU A 77 -7.36 9.63 17.64
C LEU A 77 -6.56 9.40 18.92
N THR A 78 -7.25 9.38 20.06
CA THR A 78 -6.71 8.84 21.31
C THR A 78 -6.54 7.32 21.21
N LYS A 79 -5.85 6.69 22.19
CA LYS A 79 -5.80 5.22 22.34
C LYS A 79 -7.17 4.54 22.47
N LYS A 80 -8.25 5.30 22.70
CA LYS A 80 -9.63 4.82 22.76
C LYS A 80 -10.42 5.17 21.48
N CYS A 81 -9.75 5.43 20.36
CA CYS A 81 -10.34 5.76 19.06
C CYS A 81 -11.22 7.02 19.03
N LYS A 82 -11.17 7.88 20.06
CA LYS A 82 -11.86 9.18 20.04
C LYS A 82 -11.04 10.22 19.31
N VAL A 83 -11.67 11.01 18.43
CA VAL A 83 -11.04 12.17 17.79
C VAL A 83 -10.65 13.21 18.85
N ASP A 84 -9.35 13.48 18.94
CA ASP A 84 -8.76 14.49 19.83
C ASP A 84 -8.42 15.77 19.06
N ARG A 85 -7.91 15.63 17.84
CA ARG A 85 -7.49 16.75 16.98
C ARG A 85 -7.74 16.44 15.52
N THR A 86 -7.98 17.49 14.73
CA THR A 86 -7.99 17.39 13.27
C THR A 86 -7.05 18.42 12.64
N VAL A 87 -6.48 18.09 11.48
CA VAL A 87 -5.69 19.01 10.66
C VAL A 87 -6.34 19.11 9.28
N SER A 88 -6.59 20.34 8.84
CA SER A 88 -7.15 20.61 7.52
C SER A 88 -6.04 20.65 6.47
N TYR A 89 -6.37 20.22 5.25
CA TYR A 89 -5.50 20.43 4.09
C TYR A 89 -5.63 21.86 3.56
N PRO A 90 -4.54 22.52 3.13
CA PRO A 90 -4.59 23.86 2.51
C PRO A 90 -5.35 23.92 1.19
N SER A 91 -5.48 22.78 0.50
CA SER A 91 -6.36 22.61 -0.66
C SER A 91 -7.03 21.24 -0.61
N ARG A 92 -8.14 21.07 -1.34
CA ARG A 92 -8.91 19.81 -1.34
C ARG A 92 -8.03 18.61 -1.77
N PRO A 93 -7.85 17.58 -0.92
CA PRO A 93 -7.32 16.29 -1.36
C PRO A 93 -8.34 15.59 -2.25
N ARG A 94 -7.89 14.70 -3.14
CA ARG A 94 -8.77 14.01 -4.09
C ARG A 94 -9.19 12.62 -3.61
N ASP A 95 -8.22 11.78 -3.30
CA ASP A 95 -8.36 10.33 -3.06
C ASP A 95 -7.20 9.91 -2.15
N THR A 96 -7.43 9.97 -0.83
CA THR A 96 -6.36 9.74 0.16
C THR A 96 -6.40 8.31 0.63
N GLU A 97 -5.40 7.52 0.25
CA GLU A 97 -5.46 6.07 0.41
C GLU A 97 -4.63 5.55 1.57
N ASP A 98 -3.52 6.21 1.90
CA ASP A 98 -2.62 5.70 2.94
C ASP A 98 -1.86 6.82 3.64
N LEU A 99 -1.25 6.51 4.79
CA LEU A 99 -0.36 7.43 5.49
C LEU A 99 0.73 6.72 6.26
N GLY A 100 1.83 7.42 6.49
CA GLY A 100 2.97 6.90 7.25
C GLY A 100 3.67 8.00 8.04
N ILE A 101 4.35 7.62 9.12
CA ILE A 101 5.18 8.52 9.92
C ILE A 101 6.64 8.15 9.70
N ALA A 102 7.42 9.08 9.18
CA ALA A 102 8.86 8.91 9.00
C ALA A 102 9.59 8.91 10.37
N ALA A 103 10.84 8.43 10.40
CA ALA A 103 11.63 8.32 11.63
C ALA A 103 11.86 9.67 12.36
N ASP A 104 11.79 10.79 11.64
CA ASP A 104 11.86 12.15 12.21
C ASP A 104 10.53 12.66 12.79
N GLY A 105 9.47 11.85 12.73
CA GLY A 105 8.11 12.18 13.16
C GLY A 105 7.27 12.89 12.10
N THR A 106 7.80 13.12 10.90
CA THR A 106 7.03 13.72 9.80
C THR A 106 5.92 12.77 9.34
N LEU A 107 4.69 13.25 9.36
CA LEU A 107 3.56 12.54 8.77
C LEU A 107 3.52 12.78 7.26
N TRP A 108 3.32 11.72 6.51
CA TRP A 108 3.06 11.74 5.07
C TRP A 108 1.70 11.12 4.82
N VAL A 109 0.83 11.81 4.09
CA VAL A 109 -0.45 11.26 3.60
C VAL A 109 -0.37 11.15 2.09
N ALA A 110 -0.78 10.00 1.57
CA ALA A 110 -0.77 9.68 0.15
C ALA A 110 -2.14 9.96 -0.46
N ASP A 111 -2.22 11.02 -1.28
CA ASP A 111 -3.37 11.34 -2.11
C ASP A 111 -3.10 10.78 -3.52
N ILE A 112 -3.25 9.46 -3.63
CA ILE A 112 -2.68 8.63 -4.70
C ILE A 112 -3.68 7.71 -5.41
N GLY A 113 -4.92 7.60 -4.92
CA GLY A 113 -5.99 6.85 -5.57
C GLY A 113 -6.38 7.44 -6.92
N ASP A 114 -6.79 6.57 -7.84
CA ASP A 114 -7.27 6.93 -9.16
C ASP A 114 -8.05 5.78 -9.82
N ASN A 115 -9.17 5.34 -9.23
CA ASN A 115 -9.90 4.20 -9.79
C ASN A 115 -10.35 4.40 -11.26
N ASN A 116 -10.41 5.65 -11.73
CA ASN A 116 -10.75 6.01 -13.11
C ASN A 116 -9.54 6.12 -14.05
N GLY A 117 -8.31 6.02 -13.54
CA GLY A 117 -7.06 6.09 -14.30
C GLY A 117 -6.93 7.37 -15.14
N ASN A 118 -7.32 8.52 -14.59
CA ASN A 118 -7.37 9.79 -15.32
C ASN A 118 -6.66 10.97 -14.64
N ARG A 119 -6.03 10.76 -13.48
CA ARG A 119 -5.27 11.78 -12.77
C ARG A 119 -3.92 11.99 -13.44
N ALA A 120 -3.73 13.16 -14.04
CA ALA A 120 -2.44 13.59 -14.58
C ALA A 120 -1.35 13.75 -13.50
N THR A 121 -1.74 13.95 -12.23
CA THR A 121 -0.81 14.00 -11.09
C THR A 121 -1.47 13.41 -9.85
N ILE A 122 -0.66 12.75 -9.03
CA ILE A 122 -0.97 12.39 -7.65
C ILE A 122 -0.27 13.36 -6.67
N ALA A 123 -0.52 13.19 -5.38
CA ALA A 123 0.00 14.06 -4.35
C ALA A 123 0.50 13.32 -3.11
N LEU A 124 1.52 13.90 -2.49
CA LEU A 124 1.92 13.58 -1.12
C LEU A 124 1.75 14.84 -0.27
N TRP A 125 1.09 14.69 0.86
CA TRP A 125 0.91 15.74 1.87
C TRP A 125 1.88 15.49 3.01
N ARG A 126 2.82 16.42 3.22
CA ARG A 126 3.86 16.31 4.25
C ARG A 126 3.57 17.25 5.41
N LEU A 127 3.36 16.71 6.60
CA LEU A 127 3.16 17.46 7.84
C LEU A 127 4.34 17.22 8.78
N ALA A 128 5.27 18.17 8.82
CA ALA A 128 6.40 18.13 9.75
C ALA A 128 5.94 18.20 11.21
N PRO A 129 6.68 17.63 12.17
CA PRO A 129 6.35 17.75 13.60
C PRO A 129 6.16 19.21 14.02
N GLY A 130 5.05 19.51 14.69
CA GLY A 130 4.70 20.86 15.15
C GLY A 130 4.19 21.82 14.07
N ALA A 131 4.20 21.43 12.80
CA ALA A 131 3.56 22.22 11.74
C ALA A 131 2.03 22.22 11.92
N LYS A 132 1.40 23.32 11.50
CA LYS A 132 -0.06 23.50 11.58
C LYS A 132 -0.78 23.00 10.33
N GLU A 133 -0.09 23.00 9.20
CA GLU A 133 -0.65 22.67 7.89
C GLU A 133 0.31 21.78 7.10
N PRO A 134 -0.18 20.77 6.36
CA PRO A 134 0.65 19.94 5.50
C PRO A 134 1.06 20.71 4.24
N GLN A 135 2.28 20.45 3.77
CA GLN A 135 2.77 20.93 2.48
C GLN A 135 2.47 19.93 1.37
N LEU A 136 2.03 20.44 0.22
CA LEU A 136 1.69 19.64 -0.96
C LEU A 136 2.90 19.40 -1.86
N TYR A 137 3.14 18.14 -2.21
CA TYR A 137 4.10 17.71 -3.21
C TYR A 137 3.35 16.97 -4.33
N ARG A 138 3.56 17.38 -5.59
CA ARG A 138 2.93 16.73 -6.75
C ARG A 138 3.87 15.76 -7.41
N LEU A 139 3.32 14.63 -7.83
CA LEU A 139 4.06 13.60 -8.54
C LEU A 139 3.32 13.16 -9.81
N THR A 140 4.07 12.70 -10.80
CA THR A 140 3.52 12.09 -12.02
C THR A 140 4.18 10.74 -12.26
N TYR A 141 3.38 9.75 -12.62
CA TYR A 141 3.88 8.50 -13.15
C TYR A 141 4.50 8.72 -14.55
N PRO A 142 5.53 7.94 -14.92
CA PRO A 142 6.22 8.09 -16.21
C PRO A 142 5.45 7.46 -17.38
N ASP A 143 4.48 6.58 -17.09
CA ASP A 143 3.85 5.65 -18.03
C ASP A 143 2.31 5.76 -18.07
N GLY A 144 1.76 6.81 -17.47
CA GLY A 144 0.32 7.07 -17.43
C GLY A 144 -0.25 7.01 -16.02
N ALA A 145 -1.53 7.33 -15.88
CA ALA A 145 -2.18 7.36 -14.58
C ALA A 145 -2.33 5.94 -14.01
N HIS A 146 -2.10 5.79 -12.71
CA HIS A 146 -2.24 4.53 -11.97
C HIS A 146 -3.03 4.76 -10.69
N ASP A 147 -3.89 3.82 -10.37
CA ASP A 147 -4.53 3.67 -9.07
C ASP A 147 -3.54 3.05 -8.09
N ALA A 148 -3.27 3.70 -6.96
CA ALA A 148 -2.31 3.23 -5.97
C ALA A 148 -2.82 3.44 -4.56
N GLU A 149 -2.49 2.50 -3.67
CA GLU A 149 -3.21 2.32 -2.40
C GLU A 149 -2.26 2.20 -1.21
N ALA A 150 -0.98 1.99 -1.46
CA ALA A 150 -0.02 1.77 -0.38
C ALA A 150 1.12 2.77 -0.42
N LEU A 151 1.43 3.34 0.74
CA LEU A 151 2.59 4.18 1.00
C LEU A 151 3.55 3.47 1.96
N LEU A 152 4.74 3.17 1.49
CA LEU A 152 5.86 2.77 2.33
C LEU A 152 6.85 3.94 2.46
N LEU A 153 7.42 4.13 3.64
CA LEU A 153 8.47 5.11 3.88
C LEU A 153 9.76 4.39 4.27
N THR A 154 10.83 4.61 3.52
CA THR A 154 12.15 4.14 3.98
C THR A 154 12.55 4.87 5.26
N ARG A 155 13.58 4.38 5.96
CA ARG A 155 14.10 5.05 7.16
C ARG A 155 14.67 6.43 6.86
N ALA A 156 15.15 6.65 5.63
CA ALA A 156 15.53 7.96 5.13
C ALA A 156 14.34 8.89 4.79
N GLY A 157 13.10 8.39 4.87
CA GLY A 157 11.89 9.15 4.55
C GLY A 157 11.55 9.20 3.07
N THR A 158 12.16 8.34 2.23
CA THR A 158 11.82 8.25 0.81
C THR A 158 10.48 7.51 0.66
N PRO A 159 9.47 8.11 -0.01
CA PRO A 159 8.21 7.42 -0.26
C PRO A 159 8.33 6.40 -1.39
N ILE A 160 7.67 5.28 -1.20
CA ILE A 160 7.51 4.19 -2.17
C ILE A 160 6.00 3.95 -2.30
N LEU A 161 5.49 3.98 -3.53
CA LEU A 161 4.08 3.82 -3.84
C LEU A 161 3.84 2.47 -4.50
N VAL A 162 2.78 1.78 -4.13
CA VAL A 162 2.41 0.48 -4.73
C VAL A 162 0.98 0.53 -5.27
N THR A 163 0.81 0.12 -6.52
CA THR A 163 -0.46 0.25 -7.25
C THR A 163 -1.53 -0.77 -6.84
N LYS A 164 -2.82 -0.42 -6.90
CA LYS A 164 -3.94 -1.37 -6.83
C LYS A 164 -4.03 -2.18 -8.11
N SER A 165 -3.54 -3.41 -8.10
CA SER A 165 -3.58 -4.25 -9.30
C SER A 165 -3.82 -5.71 -8.93
N ILE A 166 -4.54 -6.41 -9.80
CA ILE A 166 -4.72 -7.85 -9.67
C ILE A 166 -3.44 -8.54 -10.15
N ALA A 167 -2.95 -9.48 -9.33
CA ALA A 167 -1.79 -10.34 -9.55
C ALA A 167 -0.39 -9.68 -9.48
N SER A 168 -0.17 -8.52 -10.11
CA SER A 168 1.12 -7.83 -10.03
C SER A 168 0.93 -6.32 -9.90
N ALA A 169 1.40 -5.76 -8.79
CA ALA A 169 1.40 -4.33 -8.54
C ALA A 169 2.75 -3.73 -8.91
N SER A 170 2.72 -2.54 -9.53
CA SER A 170 3.92 -1.76 -9.82
C SER A 170 4.37 -0.99 -8.59
N VAL A 171 5.68 -0.88 -8.41
CA VAL A 171 6.33 -0.15 -7.32
C VAL A 171 6.98 1.10 -7.90
N TYR A 172 6.64 2.27 -7.39
CA TYR A 172 7.16 3.56 -7.85
C TYR A 172 7.88 4.32 -6.75
N VAL A 173 8.92 5.05 -7.13
CA VAL A 173 9.66 5.96 -6.24
C VAL A 173 9.92 7.29 -6.93
N PRO A 174 10.11 8.41 -6.19
CA PRO A 174 10.53 9.67 -6.78
C PRO A 174 11.83 9.54 -7.59
N ASP A 175 11.84 10.07 -8.81
CA ASP A 175 13.03 10.21 -9.64
C ASP A 175 13.73 11.54 -9.33
N GLY A 176 14.15 11.68 -8.06
CA GLY A 176 14.79 12.87 -7.52
C GLY A 176 14.10 13.42 -6.27
N GLU A 177 14.61 14.56 -5.80
CA GLU A 177 14.09 15.24 -4.61
C GLU A 177 12.69 15.81 -4.85
N LEU A 178 11.78 15.56 -3.88
CA LEU A 178 10.45 16.15 -3.88
C LEU A 178 10.52 17.66 -3.67
N LYS A 179 9.90 18.42 -4.58
CA LYS A 179 9.91 19.90 -4.55
C LYS A 179 8.51 20.46 -4.50
N ALA A 180 8.17 21.16 -3.43
CA ALA A 180 6.89 21.85 -3.32
C ALA A 180 6.73 22.87 -4.45
N GLY A 181 5.53 22.94 -5.04
CA GLY A 181 5.24 23.82 -6.18
C GLY A 181 5.79 23.34 -7.53
N LYS A 182 6.43 22.17 -7.60
CA LYS A 182 6.82 21.50 -8.85
C LYS A 182 6.32 20.06 -8.86
N THR A 183 6.03 19.54 -10.04
CA THR A 183 5.73 18.12 -10.21
C THR A 183 7.04 17.35 -10.28
N THR A 184 7.19 16.33 -9.43
CA THR A 184 8.33 15.40 -9.45
C THR A 184 7.94 14.16 -10.23
N THR A 185 8.75 13.75 -11.20
CA THR A 185 8.50 12.50 -11.93
C THR A 185 8.80 11.30 -11.04
N LEU A 186 8.00 10.24 -11.14
CA LEU A 186 8.27 8.94 -10.55
C LEU A 186 9.04 8.08 -11.55
N ARG A 187 9.78 7.10 -11.04
CA ARG A 187 10.30 5.97 -11.82
C ARG A 187 9.74 4.67 -11.27
N GLN A 188 9.45 3.73 -12.16
CA GLN A 188 9.11 2.38 -11.77
C GLN A 188 10.37 1.70 -11.20
N ALA A 189 10.31 1.27 -9.95
CA ALA A 189 11.42 0.66 -9.22
C ALA A 189 11.32 -0.87 -9.18
N GLY A 190 10.17 -1.44 -9.54
CA GLY A 190 9.96 -2.88 -9.65
C GLY A 190 8.47 -3.22 -9.72
N SER A 191 8.17 -4.50 -9.52
CA SER A 191 6.82 -5.00 -9.34
C SER A 191 6.79 -6.04 -8.21
N VAL A 192 5.64 -6.16 -7.56
CA VAL A 192 5.40 -7.12 -6.48
C VAL A 192 4.24 -8.03 -6.84
N THR A 193 4.41 -9.31 -6.55
CA THR A 193 3.35 -10.32 -6.60
C THR A 193 3.31 -11.00 -5.24
N VAL A 194 2.14 -11.01 -4.61
CA VAL A 194 1.94 -11.67 -3.32
C VAL A 194 1.59 -13.15 -3.51
N PRO A 195 1.92 -14.03 -2.55
CA PRO A 195 1.51 -15.43 -2.57
C PRO A 195 -0.01 -15.60 -2.67
N VAL A 196 -0.46 -16.65 -3.37
CA VAL A 196 -1.87 -17.07 -3.34
C VAL A 196 -2.13 -17.81 -2.04
N THR A 197 -3.12 -17.37 -1.26
CA THR A 197 -3.45 -17.93 0.05
C THR A 197 -4.81 -18.64 0.06
N GLY A 198 -5.05 -19.39 1.13
CA GLY A 198 -6.35 -20.01 1.44
C GLY A 198 -7.26 -19.13 2.30
N THR A 199 -6.83 -17.92 2.67
CA THR A 199 -7.53 -17.06 3.64
C THR A 199 -8.93 -16.69 3.13
N SER A 200 -9.92 -16.71 4.03
CA SER A 200 -11.28 -16.26 3.67
C SER A 200 -11.23 -14.80 3.22
N ASN A 201 -12.04 -14.46 2.22
CA ASN A 201 -12.32 -13.08 1.89
C ASN A 201 -13.64 -12.98 1.10
N PRO A 202 -14.51 -11.99 1.35
CA PRO A 202 -15.76 -11.82 0.61
C PRO A 202 -15.58 -11.61 -0.90
N PHE A 203 -14.42 -11.09 -1.33
CA PHE A 203 -14.08 -10.89 -2.74
C PHE A 203 -13.40 -12.11 -3.38
N GLY A 204 -13.19 -13.20 -2.64
CA GLY A 204 -12.55 -14.42 -3.15
C GLY A 204 -11.09 -14.18 -3.56
N LEU A 205 -10.70 -14.71 -4.73
CA LEU A 205 -9.32 -14.63 -5.22
C LEU A 205 -8.81 -13.18 -5.40
N PRO A 206 -9.57 -12.24 -6.02
CA PRO A 206 -9.17 -10.83 -6.05
C PRO A 206 -8.84 -10.25 -4.67
N GLY A 207 -9.65 -10.53 -3.65
CA GLY A 207 -9.43 -10.05 -2.29
C GLY A 207 -8.10 -10.48 -1.67
N ARG A 208 -7.59 -11.65 -2.09
CA ARG A 208 -6.31 -12.20 -1.62
C ARG A 208 -5.10 -11.60 -2.32
N LEU A 209 -5.29 -10.99 -3.48
CA LEU A 209 -4.19 -10.60 -4.38
C LEU A 209 -4.03 -9.09 -4.54
N VAL A 210 -5.09 -8.32 -4.33
CA VAL A 210 -5.07 -6.86 -4.51
C VAL A 210 -4.48 -6.21 -3.27
N ILE A 211 -3.39 -5.46 -3.45
CA ILE A 211 -2.77 -4.67 -2.39
C ILE A 211 -3.61 -3.43 -2.12
N THR A 212 -3.82 -3.14 -0.84
CA THR A 212 -4.68 -2.06 -0.36
C THR A 212 -4.03 -1.15 0.68
N GLY A 213 -2.82 -1.47 1.15
CA GLY A 213 -2.10 -0.61 2.09
C GLY A 213 -0.70 -1.14 2.39
N GLY A 214 0.14 -0.33 3.02
CA GLY A 214 1.47 -0.76 3.41
C GLY A 214 2.07 0.03 4.57
N ALA A 215 3.04 -0.55 5.26
CA ALA A 215 3.78 0.15 6.30
C ALA A 215 5.22 -0.36 6.42
N VAL A 216 6.10 0.48 6.96
CA VAL A 216 7.47 0.09 7.35
C VAL A 216 7.56 0.15 8.87
N SER A 217 8.24 -0.84 9.48
CA SER A 217 8.39 -0.93 10.93
C SER A 217 9.16 0.27 11.49
N PRO A 218 8.98 0.61 12.78
CA PRO A 218 9.66 1.76 13.41
C PRO A 218 11.20 1.75 13.27
N ASP A 219 11.84 0.57 13.27
CA ASP A 219 13.29 0.42 13.06
C ASP A 219 13.71 0.33 11.59
N GLY A 220 12.77 0.30 10.64
CA GLY A 220 13.01 0.13 9.22
C GLY A 220 13.52 -1.26 8.82
N ARG A 221 13.36 -2.27 9.69
CA ARG A 221 13.81 -3.65 9.42
C ARG A 221 12.73 -4.55 8.84
N HIS A 222 11.48 -4.10 8.82
CA HIS A 222 10.37 -4.83 8.22
C HIS A 222 9.50 -3.91 7.38
N ALA A 223 8.93 -4.45 6.33
CA ALA A 223 7.89 -3.80 5.54
C ALA A 223 6.71 -4.75 5.46
N VAL A 224 5.49 -4.23 5.50
CA VAL A 224 4.28 -5.02 5.35
C VAL A 224 3.46 -4.48 4.19
N LEU A 225 2.94 -5.39 3.37
CA LEU A 225 1.92 -5.10 2.37
C LEU A 225 0.64 -5.81 2.77
N ARG A 226 -0.46 -5.07 2.75
CA ARG A 226 -1.80 -5.58 3.03
C ARG A 226 -2.55 -5.86 1.73
N THR A 227 -3.28 -6.96 1.70
CA THR A 227 -4.41 -7.19 0.79
C THR A 227 -5.72 -7.17 1.59
N TYR A 228 -6.86 -7.31 0.93
CA TYR A 228 -8.13 -7.45 1.66
C TYR A 228 -8.17 -8.69 2.58
N ALA A 229 -7.34 -9.71 2.34
CA ALA A 229 -7.37 -10.97 3.07
C ALA A 229 -6.15 -11.22 3.97
N ASP A 230 -4.99 -10.64 3.65
CA ASP A 230 -3.72 -11.01 4.27
C ASP A 230 -2.82 -9.80 4.48
N ALA A 231 -1.95 -9.88 5.48
CA ALA A 231 -0.76 -9.04 5.60
C ALA A 231 0.49 -9.88 5.30
N PHE A 232 1.36 -9.36 4.44
CA PHE A 232 2.61 -9.99 4.03
C PHE A 232 3.78 -9.17 4.57
N GLU A 233 4.45 -9.67 5.60
CA GLU A 233 5.60 -9.01 6.22
C GLU A 233 6.91 -9.49 5.59
N PHE A 234 7.77 -8.55 5.19
CA PHE A 234 9.06 -8.77 4.54
C PHE A 234 10.19 -8.23 5.42
N GLU A 235 11.30 -8.95 5.46
CA GLU A 235 12.55 -8.48 6.07
C GLU A 235 13.25 -7.45 5.17
N VAL A 236 13.63 -6.31 5.74
CA VAL A 236 14.30 -5.20 5.05
C VAL A 236 15.77 -5.15 5.46
N SER A 237 16.66 -5.24 4.48
CA SER A 237 18.11 -5.12 4.67
C SER A 237 18.62 -3.79 4.15
N GLY A 238 19.42 -3.07 4.95
CA GLY A 238 20.15 -1.88 4.46
C GLY A 238 19.27 -0.73 3.93
N ASP A 239 18.04 -0.57 4.45
CA ASP A 239 17.01 0.38 3.98
C ASP A 239 16.44 0.08 2.58
N ASP A 240 16.74 -1.09 1.99
CA ASP A 240 16.23 -1.52 0.68
C ASP A 240 14.81 -2.12 0.77
N VAL A 241 13.84 -1.25 1.05
CA VAL A 241 12.42 -1.63 1.14
C VAL A 241 11.90 -2.14 -0.21
N VAL A 242 12.32 -1.53 -1.33
CA VAL A 242 11.92 -2.00 -2.68
C VAL A 242 12.43 -3.40 -2.94
N GLY A 243 13.71 -3.69 -2.67
CA GLY A 243 14.27 -5.02 -2.81
C GLY A 243 13.55 -6.04 -1.92
N ALA A 244 13.23 -5.66 -0.68
CA ALA A 244 12.48 -6.52 0.25
C ALA A 244 11.12 -6.94 -0.31
N ILE A 245 10.27 -5.99 -0.73
CA ILE A 245 8.90 -6.31 -1.19
C ILE A 245 8.86 -6.95 -2.59
N THR A 246 9.88 -6.73 -3.43
CA THR A 246 9.89 -7.25 -4.82
C THR A 246 10.60 -8.58 -4.96
N LYS A 247 11.51 -8.94 -4.04
CA LYS A 247 12.34 -10.16 -4.12
C LYS A 247 12.29 -11.02 -2.86
N GLY A 248 11.86 -10.45 -1.73
CA GLY A 248 11.76 -11.15 -0.46
C GLY A 248 10.65 -12.19 -0.46
N THR A 249 10.79 -13.17 0.42
CA THR A 249 9.72 -14.12 0.74
C THR A 249 9.00 -13.61 1.99
N PRO A 250 7.69 -13.30 1.92
CA PRO A 250 6.99 -12.75 3.07
C PRO A 250 6.57 -13.83 4.07
N THR A 251 6.44 -13.43 5.33
CA THR A 251 5.61 -14.13 6.30
C THR A 251 4.16 -13.69 6.14
N GLN A 252 3.26 -14.65 5.97
CA GLN A 252 1.82 -14.38 5.85
C GLN A 252 1.17 -14.28 7.24
N ILE A 253 0.31 -13.28 7.41
CA ILE A 253 -0.59 -13.12 8.54
C ILE A 253 -2.01 -13.01 7.98
N ALA A 254 -2.86 -13.98 8.29
CA ALA A 254 -4.25 -13.98 7.84
C ALA A 254 -5.05 -12.89 8.56
N LEU A 255 -5.78 -12.08 7.79
CA LEU A 255 -6.70 -11.07 8.30
C LEU A 255 -8.14 -11.62 8.32
N PRO A 256 -9.01 -11.18 9.25
CA PRO A 256 -10.42 -11.53 9.20
C PRO A 256 -11.09 -10.83 8.01
N ASP A 257 -12.34 -11.19 7.73
CA ASP A 257 -13.16 -10.57 6.69
C ASP A 257 -13.59 -9.13 7.11
N GLU A 258 -12.62 -8.22 7.21
CA GLU A 258 -12.81 -6.81 7.52
C GLU A 258 -13.61 -6.14 6.37
N PRO A 259 -14.63 -5.31 6.69
CA PRO A 259 -15.31 -4.52 5.68
C PRO A 259 -14.33 -3.58 4.96
N GLN A 260 -14.07 -3.83 3.68
CA GLN A 260 -13.18 -3.01 2.84
C GLN A 260 -11.90 -2.60 3.59
N GLY A 261 -11.22 -3.57 4.20
CA GLY A 261 -10.05 -3.24 5.00
C GLY A 261 -8.87 -2.86 4.11
N GLU A 262 -8.41 -1.62 4.22
CA GLU A 262 -7.33 -1.05 3.41
C GLU A 262 -6.14 -0.56 4.27
N SER A 263 -6.40 -0.16 5.51
CA SER A 263 -5.34 0.33 6.40
C SER A 263 -4.50 -0.78 7.05
N ILE A 264 -3.18 -0.55 7.12
CA ILE A 264 -2.26 -1.32 7.95
C ILE A 264 -1.16 -0.45 8.56
N ALA A 265 -0.77 -0.70 9.81
CA ALA A 265 0.32 -0.01 10.47
C ALA A 265 1.07 -0.91 11.44
N TYR A 266 2.28 -0.53 11.82
CA TYR A 266 2.94 -1.09 13.01
C TYR A 266 2.53 -0.31 14.27
N THR A 267 2.53 -0.99 15.42
CA THR A 267 2.58 -0.29 16.71
C THR A 267 3.88 0.49 16.84
N VAL A 268 3.89 1.53 17.69
CA VAL A 268 5.07 2.40 17.89
C VAL A 268 6.33 1.66 18.36
N ASP A 269 6.16 0.54 19.06
CA ASP A 269 7.24 -0.33 19.53
C ASP A 269 7.60 -1.45 18.53
N GLY A 270 6.90 -1.52 17.39
CA GLY A 270 7.09 -2.50 16.33
C GLY A 270 6.61 -3.91 16.68
N THR A 271 6.00 -4.15 17.84
CA THR A 271 5.67 -5.50 18.34
C THR A 271 4.38 -6.10 17.79
N ALA A 272 3.58 -5.32 17.07
CA ALA A 272 2.32 -5.76 16.49
C ALA A 272 1.98 -4.98 15.23
N LEU A 273 1.14 -5.57 14.39
CA LEU A 273 0.41 -4.87 13.35
C LEU A 273 -0.93 -4.36 13.87
N LEU A 274 -1.41 -3.32 13.24
CA LEU A 274 -2.73 -2.73 13.44
C LEU A 274 -3.43 -2.62 12.10
N THR A 275 -4.73 -2.84 12.11
CA THR A 275 -5.60 -2.60 10.95
C THR A 275 -6.78 -1.76 11.38
N VAL A 276 -7.43 -1.11 10.40
CA VAL A 276 -8.77 -0.56 10.58
C VAL A 276 -9.58 -0.82 9.32
N SER A 277 -10.86 -1.14 9.51
CA SER A 277 -11.83 -1.34 8.43
C SER A 277 -12.59 -0.05 8.13
N GLU A 278 -13.34 -0.03 7.03
CA GLU A 278 -14.40 0.95 6.83
C GLU A 278 -15.60 0.69 7.76
N GLU A 279 -16.49 1.67 7.88
CA GLU A 279 -17.83 1.46 8.43
C GLU A 279 -18.67 0.66 7.43
N LYS A 280 -19.40 -0.35 7.91
CA LYS A 280 -20.34 -1.12 7.07
C LYS A 280 -21.61 -1.48 7.83
N ASP A 281 -22.74 -1.36 7.14
CA ASP A 281 -24.07 -1.66 7.67
C ASP A 281 -24.39 -0.91 8.98
N GLY A 282 -23.88 0.33 9.10
CA GLY A 282 -24.08 1.19 10.28
C GLY A 282 -23.27 0.78 11.52
N LYS A 283 -22.30 -0.14 11.38
CA LYS A 283 -21.36 -0.50 12.43
C LYS A 283 -20.11 0.36 12.35
N ASP A 284 -19.65 0.79 13.51
CA ASP A 284 -18.42 1.57 13.65
C ASP A 284 -17.21 0.76 13.17
N ALA A 285 -16.24 1.46 12.58
CA ALA A 285 -14.96 0.88 12.20
C ALA A 285 -14.19 0.41 13.44
N VAL A 286 -13.42 -0.67 13.31
CA VAL A 286 -12.70 -1.29 14.44
C VAL A 286 -11.21 -1.31 14.18
N ILE A 287 -10.41 -0.83 15.14
CA ILE A 287 -8.97 -1.08 15.12
C ILE A 287 -8.70 -2.47 15.69
N LEU A 288 -8.08 -3.34 14.89
CA LEU A 288 -7.60 -4.65 15.33
C LEU A 288 -6.08 -4.64 15.53
N ARG A 289 -5.59 -5.48 16.43
CA ARG A 289 -4.16 -5.66 16.74
C ARG A 289 -3.74 -7.11 16.56
N TYR A 290 -2.59 -7.31 15.93
CA TYR A 290 -2.01 -8.61 15.62
C TYR A 290 -0.61 -8.69 16.24
N PRO A 291 -0.43 -9.36 17.39
CA PRO A 291 0.89 -9.56 17.97
C PRO A 291 1.84 -10.24 16.98
N LEU A 292 3.04 -9.69 16.82
CA LEU A 292 4.11 -10.34 16.04
C LEU A 292 4.96 -11.17 17.00
N ALA A 293 4.82 -12.49 16.90
CA ALA A 293 5.58 -13.42 17.75
C ALA A 293 7.09 -13.16 17.64
N ASP A 294 7.81 -13.33 18.76
CA ASP A 294 9.26 -13.16 18.88
C ASP A 294 9.81 -11.76 18.53
N ARG A 295 8.94 -10.76 18.36
CA ARG A 295 9.34 -9.38 18.07
C ARG A 295 9.66 -8.62 19.36
N ALA A 296 10.95 -8.30 19.55
CA ALA A 296 11.38 -7.45 20.66
C ALA A 296 10.93 -5.98 20.45
N PRO A 297 10.49 -5.28 21.51
CA PRO A 297 10.15 -3.87 21.43
C PRO A 297 11.33 -3.02 20.96
N VAL A 298 11.08 -2.14 20.00
CA VAL A 298 12.03 -1.13 19.53
C VAL A 298 11.79 0.18 20.26
N THR A 299 12.88 0.85 20.66
CA THR A 299 12.81 2.23 21.10
C THR A 299 13.47 3.11 20.05
N ILE A 300 12.69 3.92 19.32
CA ILE A 300 13.27 4.97 18.48
C ILE A 300 13.66 6.13 19.41
N PRO A 301 14.94 6.55 19.46
CA PRO A 301 15.32 7.76 20.18
C PRO A 301 14.55 8.95 19.60
N PRO A 302 13.99 9.86 20.43
CA PRO A 302 13.41 11.08 19.90
C PRO A 302 14.49 11.83 19.11
N THR A 303 14.21 12.09 17.83
CA THR A 303 15.08 12.93 16.99
C THR A 303 15.20 14.28 17.67
N SER A 304 16.39 14.58 18.21
CA SER A 304 16.72 15.88 18.77
C SER A 304 16.52 16.92 17.66
N ALA A 305 15.73 17.96 17.92
CA ALA A 305 15.51 19.05 16.98
C ALA A 305 16.87 19.54 16.46
N ALA A 306 17.05 19.55 15.14
CA ALA A 306 18.31 19.92 14.52
C ALA A 306 18.77 21.32 15.00
N PRO A 307 20.07 21.53 15.27
CA PRO A 307 20.57 22.84 15.62
C PRO A 307 20.36 23.80 14.44
N SER A 308 19.94 25.02 14.75
CA SER A 308 19.76 26.11 13.78
C SER A 308 20.99 26.24 12.89
N ALA A 309 20.77 26.26 11.57
CA ALA A 309 21.81 26.46 10.58
C ALA A 309 22.53 27.79 10.82
N THR A 310 23.80 27.73 11.20
CA THR A 310 24.70 28.88 11.12
C THR A 310 24.92 29.21 9.66
N THR A 311 24.46 30.39 9.26
CA THR A 311 24.65 31.00 7.95
C THR A 311 26.15 31.16 7.64
N SER A 312 26.67 30.33 6.74
CA SER A 312 27.93 30.61 6.06
C SER A 312 27.64 31.29 4.73
N SER A 313 27.93 32.60 4.69
CA SER A 313 27.86 33.45 3.52
C SER A 313 28.98 33.10 2.54
N ALA A 314 28.63 32.68 1.32
CA ALA A 314 29.54 32.65 0.19
C ALA A 314 28.88 33.34 -1.02
N ALA A 315 29.55 34.40 -1.48
CA ALA A 315 29.18 35.25 -2.62
C ALA A 315 29.42 34.53 -3.97
N PRO A 316 28.81 35.00 -5.09
CA PRO A 316 28.58 34.19 -6.28
C PRO A 316 29.76 34.21 -7.25
N ALA A 317 30.04 33.06 -7.88
CA ALA A 317 30.92 32.97 -9.05
C ALA A 317 30.09 32.85 -10.34
N ALA A 318 30.56 33.56 -11.36
CA ALA A 318 29.83 33.96 -12.55
C ALA A 318 29.51 32.82 -13.55
N ALA A 319 28.41 33.03 -14.27
CA ALA A 319 27.94 32.24 -15.39
C ALA A 319 28.87 32.36 -16.61
N GLN A 320 29.12 31.22 -17.29
CA GLN A 320 29.52 31.19 -18.68
C GLN A 320 28.47 30.46 -19.52
N LYS A 321 27.95 31.19 -20.51
CA LYS A 321 27.13 30.69 -21.63
C LYS A 321 28.01 29.87 -22.57
N VAL A 322 27.52 28.73 -23.03
CA VAL A 322 27.88 28.17 -24.33
C VAL A 322 26.60 27.82 -25.07
N ALA A 323 26.54 28.28 -26.31
CA ALA A 323 25.39 28.23 -27.21
C ALA A 323 25.22 26.87 -27.90
N ALA A 324 24.03 26.71 -28.47
CA ALA A 324 23.47 25.54 -29.12
C ALA A 324 24.22 25.06 -30.37
N ALA A 325 24.03 23.77 -30.67
CA ALA A 325 24.03 23.23 -32.02
C ALA A 325 22.76 22.39 -32.17
N GLU A 326 21.91 22.79 -33.12
CA GLU A 326 20.80 22.01 -33.64
C GLU A 326 21.32 20.98 -34.64
N ASP A 327 20.69 19.81 -34.73
CA ASP A 327 20.57 19.07 -35.99
C ASP A 327 19.50 17.96 -35.91
N GLY A 328 18.46 18.12 -36.73
CA GLY A 328 17.97 17.10 -37.67
C GLY A 328 17.28 15.83 -37.16
N LEU A 329 15.94 15.83 -37.18
CA LEU A 329 15.10 14.64 -37.37
C LEU A 329 15.21 14.07 -38.81
N PRO A 330 14.93 12.77 -38.98
CA PRO A 330 14.04 12.38 -40.08
C PRO A 330 12.87 11.50 -39.62
N THR A 331 11.75 11.76 -40.27
CA THR A 331 10.45 11.09 -40.26
C THR A 331 10.47 9.64 -40.72
N GLY A 332 9.62 8.80 -40.12
CA GLY A 332 9.18 7.52 -40.66
C GLY A 332 8.00 6.94 -39.87
N LEU A 333 6.78 7.11 -40.40
CA LEU A 333 5.51 6.53 -39.93
C LEU A 333 5.38 5.03 -40.30
N ILE A 334 4.61 4.26 -39.49
CA ILE A 334 3.59 3.21 -39.82
C ILE A 334 3.23 2.55 -38.47
N VAL A 335 2.11 2.87 -37.80
CA VAL A 335 0.76 2.26 -37.86
C VAL A 335 0.71 0.73 -37.69
N THR A 336 0.33 0.29 -36.49
CA THR A 336 -0.69 -0.76 -36.25
C THR A 336 -1.32 -0.54 -34.88
N GLY A 337 -2.58 -0.10 -34.88
CA GLY A 337 -3.45 -0.05 -33.71
C GLY A 337 -4.35 -1.28 -33.64
N GLY A 338 -4.83 -1.57 -32.43
CA GLY A 338 -6.19 -2.05 -32.23
C GLY A 338 -6.44 -3.55 -32.30
N VAL A 339 -5.93 -4.33 -31.33
CA VAL A 339 -6.63 -5.50 -30.79
C VAL A 339 -6.27 -5.62 -29.32
N LEU A 340 -7.16 -5.18 -28.42
CA LEU A 340 -7.33 -5.60 -27.02
C LEU A 340 -8.37 -4.72 -26.26
N VAL A 341 -8.98 -3.74 -26.93
CA VAL A 341 -10.09 -2.92 -26.38
C VAL A 341 -11.48 -3.52 -26.65
N LEU A 342 -11.59 -4.68 -27.31
CA LEU A 342 -12.89 -5.29 -27.67
C LEU A 342 -13.28 -6.55 -26.86
N ALA A 343 -12.49 -6.98 -25.88
CA ALA A 343 -12.83 -8.13 -25.02
C ALA A 343 -13.45 -7.75 -23.67
N ALA A 344 -13.14 -6.56 -23.12
CA ALA A 344 -13.70 -6.11 -21.83
C ALA A 344 -15.11 -5.50 -21.96
N ALA A 345 -15.46 -4.94 -23.12
CA ALA A 345 -16.77 -4.32 -23.36
C ALA A 345 -17.91 -5.33 -23.62
N ILE A 346 -17.58 -6.58 -24.00
CA ILE A 346 -18.60 -7.62 -24.28
C ILE A 346 -19.00 -8.38 -23.00
N LEU A 347 -18.11 -8.53 -22.02
CA LEU A 347 -18.48 -9.15 -20.73
C LEU A 347 -19.21 -8.18 -19.78
N GLY A 348 -18.94 -6.87 -19.83
CA GLY A 348 -19.67 -5.88 -19.05
C GLY A 348 -21.12 -5.66 -19.51
N GLY A 349 -21.38 -5.75 -20.83
CA GLY A 349 -22.71 -5.55 -21.40
C GLY A 349 -23.68 -6.74 -21.25
N LEU A 350 -23.18 -7.96 -21.03
CA LEU A 350 -24.01 -9.17 -20.92
C LEU A 350 -24.47 -9.47 -19.48
N LEU A 351 -23.85 -8.86 -18.46
CA LEU A 351 -24.26 -9.00 -17.06
C LEU A 351 -25.34 -7.98 -16.63
N LEU A 352 -25.49 -6.85 -17.35
CA LEU A 352 -26.60 -5.90 -17.11
C LEU A 352 -27.93 -6.27 -17.79
N ARG A 353 -27.97 -7.32 -18.61
CA ARG A 353 -29.21 -7.79 -19.27
C ARG A 353 -29.88 -9.00 -18.61
N ARG A 354 -29.38 -9.45 -17.45
CA ARG A 354 -29.93 -10.59 -16.70
C ARG A 354 -30.50 -10.24 -15.32
N ARG A 355 -30.69 -8.95 -15.02
CA ARG A 355 -31.33 -8.46 -13.79
C ARG A 355 -32.41 -7.40 -14.01
N GLY A 356 -32.98 -7.35 -15.21
CA GLY A 356 -34.25 -6.68 -15.51
C GLY A 356 -35.27 -7.70 -15.95
#